data_AF-A0A1X7IB60-F1
#
_entry.id   AF-A0A1X7IB60-F1
#
_cell.length_a   1.000
_cell.length_b   1.000
_cell.length_c   1.000
_cell.angle_alpha   90.00
_cell.angle_beta   90.00
_cell.angle_gamma   90.00
#
_symmetry.space_group_name_H-M   'P 1'
#
loop_
_entity.id
_entity.type
_entity.pdbx_description
1 polymer ?
#
loop_
_entity_poly.entity_id
_entity_poly.type
_entity_poly.pdbx_seq_one_letter_code
_entity_poly.pdbx_strand_id
1 'polypeptide(L)'
;MKIISIMGAPKIKEELYHFIEEGDAKLIKMLYAVAKEYTKDDYTLSGKPMTANQLKTRVRDAKARIAKGQYTTQDDLEKEMQEW
;
A
#
# COMPACT_ATOMS: atom_id res chain seq x y z
N MET A 1 -15.35 28.84 -21.53
CA MET A 1 -15.37 27.89 -20.40
C MET A 1 -15.17 26.49 -20.97
N LYS A 2 -13.99 25.89 -20.77
CA LYS A 2 -13.67 24.56 -21.31
C LYS A 2 -14.11 23.52 -20.27
N ILE A 3 -15.21 22.83 -20.53
CA ILE A 3 -15.72 21.78 -19.64
C ILE A 3 -14.75 20.60 -19.73
N ILE A 4 -14.03 20.32 -18.65
CA ILE A 4 -13.18 19.13 -18.54
C ILE A 4 -14.15 17.96 -18.36
N SER A 5 -14.41 17.21 -19.45
CA SER A 5 -15.15 15.95 -19.37
C SER A 5 -14.30 14.94 -18.62
N ILE A 6 -14.72 14.56 -17.42
CA ILE A 6 -14.06 13.50 -16.65
C ILE A 6 -14.48 12.18 -17.30
N MET A 7 -13.61 11.62 -18.15
CA MET A 7 -13.89 10.34 -18.78
C MET A 7 -13.92 9.22 -17.74
N GLY A 8 -14.94 8.37 -17.80
CA GLY A 8 -15.07 7.21 -16.92
C GLY A 8 -14.03 6.15 -17.21
N ALA A 9 -13.70 5.34 -16.20
CA ALA A 9 -12.68 4.29 -16.28
C ALA A 9 -12.83 3.33 -17.48
N PRO A 10 -14.04 2.92 -17.93
CA PRO A 10 -14.19 2.06 -19.11
C PRO A 10 -13.68 2.73 -20.40
N LYS A 11 -14.03 4.00 -20.60
CA LYS A 11 -13.62 4.76 -21.78
C LYS A 11 -12.12 5.04 -21.80
N ILE A 12 -11.53 5.31 -20.64
CA ILE A 12 -10.07 5.46 -20.50
C ILE A 12 -9.35 4.16 -20.90
N LYS A 13 -9.90 2.99 -20.52
CA LYS A 13 -9.30 1.70 -20.92
C LYS A 13 -9.34 1.50 -22.43
N GLU A 14 -10.48 1.77 -23.06
CA GLU A 14 -10.63 1.67 -24.51
C GLU A 14 -9.62 2.56 -25.25
N GLU A 15 -9.50 3.83 -24.85
CA GLU A 15 -8.53 4.74 -25.46
C GLU A 15 -7.08 4.32 -25.21
N LEU A 16 -6.78 3.80 -24.01
CA LEU A 16 -5.45 3.30 -23.70
C LEU A 16 -5.07 2.10 -24.57
N TYR A 17 -6.00 1.17 -24.83
CA TYR A 17 -5.76 0.06 -25.75
C TYR A 17 -5.45 0.57 -27.15
N HIS A 18 -6.18 1.58 -27.63
CA HIS A 18 -5.92 2.16 -28.94
C HIS A 18 -4.51 2.78 -29.03
N PHE A 19 -4.06 3.50 -28.01
CA PHE A 19 -2.69 4.04 -27.97
C PHE A 19 -1.61 2.96 -27.89
N ILE A 20 -1.94 1.78 -27.36
CA ILE A 20 -1.01 0.64 -27.34
C ILE A 20 -0.88 0.02 -28.73
N GLU A 21 -1.99 -0.12 -29.46
CA GLU A 21 -1.99 -0.69 -30.81
C GLU A 21 -1.28 0.22 -31.82
N GLU A 22 -1.46 1.54 -31.72
CA GLU A 22 -0.87 2.50 -32.66
C GLU A 22 0.48 3.07 -32.20
N GLY A 23 0.88 2.76 -30.95
CA GLY A 23 2.01 3.38 -30.28
C GLY A 23 3.37 2.95 -30.83
N ASP A 24 4.31 3.90 -30.90
CA ASP A 24 5.70 3.59 -31.21
C ASP A 24 6.39 2.86 -30.04
N ALA A 25 7.55 2.25 -30.32
CA ALA A 25 8.29 1.51 -29.31
C ALA A 25 8.68 2.35 -28.09
N LYS A 26 8.77 3.68 -28.22
CA LYS A 26 9.09 4.60 -27.13
C LYS A 26 7.89 4.76 -26.18
N LEU A 27 6.69 5.00 -26.73
CA LEU A 27 5.45 5.10 -25.96
C LEU A 27 5.17 3.80 -25.20
N ILE A 28 5.29 2.65 -25.87
CA ILE A 28 5.05 1.35 -25.24
C ILE A 28 6.01 1.09 -24.08
N LYS A 29 7.30 1.40 -24.24
CA LYS A 29 8.30 1.26 -23.16
C LYS A 29 7.97 2.14 -21.96
N MET A 30 7.48 3.35 -22.20
CA MET A 30 7.09 4.28 -21.14
C MET A 30 5.84 3.80 -20.40
N LEU A 31 4.79 3.38 -21.12
CA LEU A 31 3.58 2.82 -20.51
C LEU A 31 3.90 1.56 -19.68
N TYR A 32 4.75 0.69 -20.21
CA TYR A 32 5.23 -0.49 -19.49
C TYR A 32 5.98 -0.11 -18.21
N ALA A 33 6.89 0.87 -18.26
CA ALA A 33 7.64 1.31 -17.08
C ALA A 33 6.71 1.88 -15.99
N VAL A 34 5.72 2.69 -16.38
CA VAL A 34 4.73 3.25 -15.45
C VAL A 34 3.88 2.15 -14.83
N ALA A 35 3.31 1.26 -15.65
CA ALA A 35 2.49 0.15 -15.15
C ALA A 35 3.30 -0.77 -14.20
N LYS A 36 4.55 -1.05 -14.56
CA LYS A 36 5.45 -1.88 -13.76
C LYS A 36 5.74 -1.27 -12.39
N GLU A 37 5.95 0.04 -12.33
CA GLU A 37 6.18 0.73 -11.05
C GLU A 37 4.91 0.71 -10.17
N TYR A 38 3.72 0.87 -10.75
CA TYR A 38 2.45 0.74 -10.02
C TYR A 38 2.18 -0.68 -9.50
N THR A 39 2.69 -1.71 -10.17
CA THR A 39 2.56 -3.11 -9.73
C THR A 39 3.66 -3.56 -8.77
N LYS A 40 4.67 -2.73 -8.56
CA LYS A 40 5.78 -3.04 -7.67
C LYS A 40 5.29 -2.91 -6.23
N ASP A 41 5.52 -3.94 -5.42
CA ASP A 41 5.23 -3.86 -4.00
C ASP A 41 5.93 -2.63 -3.41
N ASP A 42 5.16 -1.79 -2.70
CA ASP A 42 5.69 -0.59 -2.07
C ASP A 42 6.52 -0.97 -0.85
N TYR A 43 7.81 -1.25 -1.06
CA TYR A 43 8.76 -1.57 0.00
C TYR A 43 9.16 -0.34 0.85
N THR A 44 8.58 0.85 0.59
CA THR A 44 8.82 2.04 1.44
C THR A 44 8.06 2.00 2.76
N LEU A 45 7.01 1.17 2.85
CA LEU A 45 6.39 0.83 4.12
C LEU A 45 7.28 -0.15 4.88
N SER A 46 7.98 0.35 5.90
CA SER A 46 8.76 -0.50 6.80
C SER A 46 7.88 -1.60 7.39
N GLY A 47 8.24 -2.86 7.19
CA GLY A 47 7.53 -4.01 7.74
C GLY A 47 7.32 -5.12 6.72
N LYS A 48 6.63 -6.18 7.14
CA LYS A 48 6.16 -7.26 6.25
C LYS A 48 4.66 -7.06 6.00
N PRO A 49 4.17 -7.21 4.76
CA PRO A 49 2.74 -7.18 4.48
C PRO A 49 1.97 -8.12 5.40
N MET A 50 0.82 -7.66 5.91
CA MET A 50 -0.03 -8.42 6.81
C MET A 50 -1.38 -8.67 6.16
N THR A 51 -1.80 -9.93 6.10
CA THR A 51 -3.13 -10.31 5.65
C THR A 51 -4.21 -9.93 6.68
N ALA A 52 -5.46 -9.83 6.24
CA ALA A 52 -6.59 -9.55 7.14
C ALA A 52 -6.71 -10.57 8.29
N ASN A 53 -6.40 -11.85 8.04
CA ASN A 53 -6.43 -12.88 9.08
C ASN A 53 -5.30 -12.70 10.10
N GLN A 54 -4.09 -12.38 9.64
CA GLN A 54 -2.97 -12.07 10.54
C GLN A 54 -3.27 -10.87 11.42
N LEU A 55 -3.94 -9.84 10.88
CA LEU A 55 -4.38 -8.67 11.66
C LEU A 55 -5.38 -9.07 12.75
N LYS A 56 -6.42 -9.85 12.41
CA LYS A 56 -7.42 -10.33 13.38
C LYS A 56 -6.77 -11.12 14.51
N THR A 57 -5.84 -12.02 14.17
CA THR A 57 -5.08 -12.80 15.16
C THR A 57 -4.26 -11.88 16.06
N ARG A 58 -3.52 -10.93 15.49
CA ARG A 58 -2.71 -9.97 16.25
C ARG A 58 -3.53 -9.14 17.24
N VAL A 59 -4.73 -8.70 16.84
CA VAL A 59 -5.65 -7.97 17.72
C VAL A 59 -6.16 -8.86 18.86
N ARG A 60 -6.55 -10.11 18.56
CA ARG A 60 -7.01 -11.05 19.58
C ARG A 60 -5.92 -11.35 20.62
N ASP A 61 -4.70 -11.58 20.15
CA ASP A 61 -3.57 -11.88 21.03
C ASP A 61 -3.19 -10.66 21.86
N ALA A 62 -3.26 -9.44 21.31
CA ALA A 62 -3.07 -8.20 22.07
C ALA A 62 -4.10 -8.05 23.20
N LYS A 63 -5.38 -8.30 22.93
CA LYS A 63 -6.43 -8.29 23.96
C LYS A 63 -6.16 -9.33 25.06
N ALA A 64 -5.72 -10.52 24.68
CA ALA A 64 -5.37 -11.57 25.63
C ALA A 64 -4.18 -11.19 26.52
N ARG A 65 -3.15 -10.51 25.97
CA ARG A 65 -2.03 -10.00 26.75
C ARG A 65 -2.47 -8.95 27.77
N ILE A 66 -3.29 -7.98 27.35
CA ILE A 66 -3.84 -6.95 28.23
C ILE A 66 -4.61 -7.59 29.40
N ALA A 67 -5.48 -8.55 29.11
CA ALA A 67 -6.26 -9.27 30.13
C ALA A 67 -5.38 -10.05 31.12
N LYS A 68 -4.18 -10.47 30.72
CA LYS A 68 -3.19 -11.15 31.56
C LYS A 68 -2.25 -10.19 32.30
N GLY A 69 -2.44 -8.87 32.18
CA GLY A 69 -1.53 -7.87 32.75
C GLY A 69 -0.19 -7.76 32.00
N GLN A 70 -0.08 -8.32 30.80
CA GLN A 70 1.13 -8.29 29.98
C GLN A 70 1.13 -7.04 29.09
N TYR A 71 1.23 -5.88 29.71
CA TYR A 71 1.36 -4.58 29.05
C TYR A 71 2.56 -3.83 29.62
N THR A 72 3.14 -2.96 28.82
CA THR A 72 4.20 -2.04 29.25
C THR A 72 3.56 -0.67 29.41
N THR A 73 3.72 -0.04 30.57
CA THR A 73 3.27 1.34 30.80
C THR A 73 4.27 2.34 30.24
N GLN A 74 3.90 3.62 30.19
CA GLN A 74 4.84 4.67 29.81
C GLN A 74 6.04 4.72 30.78
N ASP A 75 5.79 4.64 32.08
CA ASP A 75 6.85 4.63 33.10
C ASP A 75 7.81 3.44 32.94
N ASP A 76 7.28 2.27 32.55
CA ASP A 76 8.12 1.10 32.26
C ASP A 76 9.01 1.34 31.03
N LEU A 77 8.46 1.92 29.96
CA LEU A 77 9.22 2.30 28.77
C LEU A 77 10.31 3.33 29.10
N GLU A 78 9.99 4.35 29.89
CA GLU A 78 10.95 5.39 30.29
C GLU A 78 12.11 4.80 31.09
N LYS A 79 11.87 3.81 31.95
CA LYS A 79 12.92 3.06 32.67
C LYS A 79 13.76 2.21 31.73
N GLU A 80 13.14 1.42 30.86
CA GLU A 80 13.84 0.57 29.88
C GLU A 80 14.75 1.40 28.96
N MET A 81 14.32 2.60 28.57
CA MET A 81 15.11 3.52 27.77
C MET A 81 16.36 4.06 28.48
N GLN A 82 16.37 4.15 29.82
CA GLN A 82 17.58 4.56 30.55
C GLN A 82 18.65 3.47 30.57
N GLU A 83 18.27 2.22 30.29
CA GLU A 83 19.18 1.06 30.26
C GLU A 83 19.73 0.76 28.86
N TRP A 84 19.33 1.51 27.83
CA TRP A 84 19.81 1.41 26.44
C TRP A 84 20.98 2.36 26.18
#